data_AF-A0A1F8LUT4-F1
#
_entry.id   AF-A0A1F8LUT4-F1
#
_cell.length_a   1.000
_cell.length_b   1.000
_cell.length_c   1.000
_cell.angle_alpha   90.00
_cell.angle_beta   90.00
_cell.angle_gamma   90.00
#
_symmetry.space_group_name_H-M   'P 1'
#
loop_
_entity.id
_entity.type
_entity.pdbx_description
1 polymer ?
#
loop_
_entity_poly.entity_id
_entity_poly.type
_entity_poly.pdbx_seq_one_letter_code
_entity_poly.pdbx_strand_id
1 'polypeptide(L)' 'IDSITVGHSEKPDISRMTIVVDGSGASVEQVRKQLDKLIETVKVQDITNEGIVAREMALVKVKATTAT' A
#
# COMPACT_ATOMS: atom_id res chain seq x y z
N ILE A 1 -9.46 0.99 -4.91
CA ILE A 1 -8.17 0.49 -4.37
C ILE A 1 -7.33 0.22 -5.58
N ASP A 2 -6.25 0.97 -5.71
CA ASP A 2 -5.41 0.96 -6.91
C ASP A 2 -4.22 0.04 -6.70
N SER A 3 -3.66 0.07 -5.49
CA SER A 3 -2.64 -0.89 -5.09
C SER A 3 -2.73 -1.21 -3.60
N ILE A 4 -2.25 -2.41 -3.27
CA ILE A 4 -2.10 -2.90 -1.92
C ILE A 4 -0.77 -3.65 -1.84
N THR A 5 0.06 -3.30 -0.87
CA THR A 5 1.32 -3.99 -0.59
C THR A 5 1.34 -4.36 0.88
N VAL A 6 1.69 -5.61 1.19
CA VAL A 6 1.82 -6.10 2.57
C VAL A 6 3.20 -6.72 2.73
N GLY A 7 3.85 -6.44 3.86
CA GLY A 7 5.14 -7.02 4.20
C GLY A 7 5.36 -7.05 5.70
N HIS A 8 6.47 -7.69 6.10
CA HIS A 8 6.90 -7.68 7.49
C HIS A 8 7.30 -6.26 7.91
N SER A 9 6.92 -5.86 9.12
CA SER A 9 7.44 -4.63 9.72
C SER A 9 8.76 -4.89 10.45
N GLU A 10 9.37 -3.83 10.95
CA GLU A 10 10.52 -3.88 11.84
C GLU A 10 10.22 -4.55 13.21
N LYS A 11 8.94 -4.74 13.54
CA LYS A 11 8.50 -5.42 14.76
C LYS A 11 8.05 -6.84 14.43
N PRO A 12 8.48 -7.86 15.20
CA PRO A 12 7.97 -9.22 15.05
C PRO A 12 6.45 -9.24 15.28
N ASP A 13 5.77 -10.15 14.61
CA ASP A 13 4.31 -10.36 14.66
C ASP A 13 3.45 -9.17 14.19
N ILE A 14 4.06 -8.14 13.61
CA ILE A 14 3.35 -7.01 13.00
C ILE A 14 3.69 -6.93 11.52
N SER A 15 2.66 -7.01 10.68
CA SER A 15 2.75 -6.73 9.25
C SER A 15 2.44 -5.26 8.97
N ARG A 16 3.16 -4.66 8.03
CA ARG A 16 2.89 -3.33 7.51
C ARG A 16 2.21 -3.44 6.16
N MET A 17 1.08 -2.76 6.01
CA MET A 17 0.32 -2.68 4.76
C MET A 17 0.26 -1.24 4.27
N THR A 18 0.54 -1.03 2.99
CA THR A 18 0.36 0.25 2.29
C THR A 18 -0.75 0.08 1.27
N ILE A 19 -1.77 0.95 1.33
CA ILE A 19 -2.91 0.93 0.42
C ILE A 19 -2.96 2.27 -0.30
N VAL A 20 -3.04 2.23 -1.62
CA VAL A 20 -3.31 3.41 -2.46
C VAL A 20 -4.77 3.34 -2.91
N VAL A 21 -5.50 4.42 -2.67
CA VAL A 21 -6.92 4.53 -3.02
C VAL A 21 -7.12 5.85 -3.75
N ASP A 22 -7.53 5.79 -5.02
CA ASP A 22 -8.07 6.96 -5.70
C ASP A 22 -9.52 7.19 -5.24
N GLY A 23 -9.83 8.43 -4.86
CA GLY A 23 -11.13 8.81 -4.35
C GLY A 23 -11.14 10.17 -3.67
N SER A 24 -12.36 10.68 -3.42
CA SER A 24 -12.55 11.90 -2.63
C SER A 24 -12.07 11.70 -1.19
N GLY A 25 -11.70 12.78 -0.49
CA GLY A 25 -11.28 12.71 0.91
C GLY A 25 -12.29 12.01 1.83
N ALA A 26 -13.60 12.11 1.52
CA ALA A 26 -14.65 11.37 2.23
C ALA A 26 -14.54 9.85 2.05
N SER A 27 -14.14 9.40 0.86
CA SER A 27 -13.96 7.97 0.56
C SER A 27 -12.74 7.41 1.28
N VAL A 28 -11.63 8.16 1.31
CA VAL A 28 -10.41 7.79 2.05
C VAL A 28 -10.70 7.71 3.56
N GLU A 29 -11.40 8.69 4.10
CA GLU A 29 -11.84 8.68 5.50
C GLU A 29 -12.74 7.48 5.83
N GLN A 30 -13.64 7.11 4.92
CA GLN A 30 -14.47 5.92 5.10
C GLN A 30 -13.62 4.65 5.12
N VAL A 31 -12.67 4.49 4.20
CA VAL A 31 -11.75 3.34 4.18
C VAL A 31 -10.94 3.26 5.47
N ARG A 32 -10.36 4.39 5.90
CA ARG A 32 -9.62 4.51 7.16
C ARG A 32 -10.47 4.04 8.35
N LYS A 33 -11.71 4.52 8.46
CA LYS A 33 -12.65 4.13 9.53
C LYS A 33 -13.04 2.66 9.49
N GLN A 34 -13.12 2.04 8.32
CA GLN A 34 -13.43 0.61 8.23
C GLN A 34 -12.24 -0.25 8.69
N LEU A 35 -11.02 0.14 8.32
CA LEU A 35 -9.80 -0.56 8.76
C LEU A 35 -9.59 -0.43 10.27
N ASP A 36 -9.89 0.73 10.86
CA ASP A 36 -9.73 1.01 12.29
C ASP A 36 -10.70 0.21 13.18
N LYS A 37 -11.81 -0.30 12.62
CA LYS A 37 -12.78 -1.15 13.34
C LYS A 37 -12.34 -2.62 13.43
N LEU A 38 -11.35 -3.03 12.66
CA LEU A 38 -10.88 -4.41 12.66
C LEU A 38 -10.01 -4.64 13.89
N ILE A 39 -10.28 -5.71 14.63
CA ILE A 39 -9.53 -6.08 15.85
C ILE A 39 -8.04 -6.30 15.54
N GLU A 40 -7.74 -6.80 14.34
CA GLU A 40 -6.37 -7.11 13.88
C GLU A 40 -5.58 -5.85 13.47
N THR A 41 -6.24 -4.70 13.31
CA THR A 41 -5.58 -3.46 12.93
C THR A 41 -5.01 -2.76 14.16
N VAL A 42 -3.68 -2.67 14.23
CA VAL A 42 -3.00 -1.96 15.32
C VAL A 42 -3.13 -0.43 15.16
N LYS A 43 -2.95 0.10 13.95
CA LYS A 43 -3.04 1.54 13.67
C LYS A 43 -3.21 1.80 12.18
N VAL A 44 -4.07 2.76 11.83
CA VAL A 44 -4.20 3.30 10.46
C VAL A 44 -3.68 4.74 10.43
N GLN A 45 -2.82 5.06 9.47
CA GLN A 45 -2.31 6.43 9.23
C GLN A 45 -2.52 6.81 7.77
N ASP A 46 -3.04 8.02 7.55
CA ASP A 46 -3.09 8.64 6.23
C ASP A 46 -1.82 9.48 6.06
N ILE A 47 -0.98 9.11 5.11
CA ILE A 47 0.32 9.72 4.84
C ILE A 47 0.31 10.58 3.57
N THR A 48 -0.87 10.87 3.01
CA THR A 48 -1.02 11.57 1.72
C THR A 48 -0.34 12.94 1.69
N ASN A 49 -0.37 13.68 2.81
CA ASN A 49 0.20 15.03 2.92
C ASN A 49 1.56 15.05 3.64
N GLU A 50 2.17 13.88 3.85
CA GLU A 50 3.46 13.75 4.49
C GLU A 50 4.61 13.67 3.47
N GLY A 51 5.82 14.05 3.88
CA GLY A 51 7.01 13.88 3.07
C GLY A 51 7.41 12.40 2.97
N ILE A 52 6.85 11.68 1.99
CA ILE A 52 7.06 10.24 1.82
C ILE A 52 8.00 9.91 0.65
N VAL A 53 8.63 8.73 0.72
CA VAL A 53 9.36 8.13 -0.42
C VAL A 53 8.56 6.92 -0.91
N ALA A 54 7.95 7.04 -2.08
CA ALA A 54 7.23 5.94 -2.72
C ALA A 54 8.18 5.10 -3.59
N ARG A 55 8.06 3.76 -3.50
CA ARG A 55 8.82 2.81 -4.33
C ARG A 55 7.92 1.65 -4.71
N GLU A 56 7.98 1.26 -5.97
CA GLU A 56 7.32 0.06 -6.49
C GLU A 56 8.32 -0.81 -7.24
N MET A 57 8.02 -2.10 -7.38
CA MET A 57 8.82 -3.05 -8.12
C MET A 57 7.97 -3.63 -9.24
N ALA A 58 8.52 -3.62 -10.46
CA ALA A 58 7.89 -4.22 -11.62
C ALA A 58 8.79 -5.32 -12.20
N LEU A 59 8.19 -6.44 -12.58
CA LEU A 59 8.83 -7.47 -13.37
C LEU A 59 8.20 -7.46 -14.76
N VAL A 60 9.00 -7.22 -15.80
CA VAL A 60 8.52 -7.09 -17.17
C VAL A 60 9.11 -8.21 -18.02
N LYS A 61 8.24 -9.06 -18.57
CA LYS A 61 8.65 -10.06 -19.56
C LYS A 61 8.83 -9.39 -20.91
N VAL A 62 10.03 -9.52 -21.48
CA VAL A 62 10.35 -8.98 -22.81
C VAL A 62 10.55 -10.11 -23.82
N LYS A 63 10.18 -9.86 -25.08
CA LYS A 63 10.51 -10.75 -26.19
C LYS A 63 11.96 -10.49 -26.59
N ALA A 64 12.84 -11.46 -26.33
CA ALA A 64 14.22 -11.43 -26.80
C ALA A 64 14.31 -12.15 -28.16
N THR A 65 14.56 -11.41 -29.24
CA THR A 65 14.96 -11.99 -30.53
C THR A 65 16.48 -12.10 -30.58
N THR A 66 16.99 -13.20 -31.12
CA THR A 66 18.43 -13.43 -31.29
C THR A 66 19.03 -12.29 -32.11
N ALA A 67 19.99 -11.56 -31.53
CA ALA A 67 20.80 -10.60 -32.29
C ALA A 67 21.62 -11.40 -33.32
N THR A 68 21.38 -11.12 -34.60
CA THR A 68 22.20 -11.65 -35.70
C THR A 68 23.42 -10.76 -35.86
#